data_AF-A0A0M9AUT6-F1
#
_entry.id   AF-A0A0M9AUT6-F1
#
_cell.length_a   1.000
_cell.length_b   1.000
_cell.length_c   1.000
_cell.angle_alpha   90.00
_cell.angle_beta   90.00
_cell.angle_gamma   90.00
#
_symmetry.space_group_name_H-M   'P 1'
#
loop_
_entity.id
_entity.type
_entity.pdbx_description
1 polymer ?
#
loop_
_entity_poly.entity_id
_entity_poly.type
_entity_poly.pdbx_seq_one_letter_code
_entity_poly.pdbx_strand_id
1 'polypeptide(L)'
;MYARTFGTEWDDLSREEAVERAFALGVASCVGDPRPAELDRVLRDFDGEYDRSIIQLAYDQGRTKALEATAERDDPEADEVWAELVDGLGEPRESPVPAALPGAIRELTLTDEPPEGPPSSLDLPSMLRK
;
A
#
# COMPACT_ATOMS: atom_id res chain seq x y z
N MET A 1 -6.36 16.64 5.66
CA MET A 1 -7.03 15.50 6.33
C MET A 1 -6.05 14.65 7.12
N TYR A 2 -4.89 14.31 6.55
CA TYR A 2 -3.85 13.57 7.26
C TYR A 2 -3.48 14.15 8.64
N ALA A 3 -3.11 15.45 8.72
CA ALA A 3 -2.71 16.07 9.99
C ALA A 3 -3.80 16.07 11.06
N ARG A 4 -5.10 16.12 10.69
CA ARG A 4 -6.19 16.04 11.69
C ARG A 4 -6.35 14.63 12.25
N THR A 5 -5.99 13.61 11.48
CA THR A 5 -6.17 12.20 11.83
C THR A 5 -4.97 11.65 12.60
N PHE A 6 -3.76 11.91 12.11
CA PHE A 6 -2.53 11.32 12.68
C PHE A 6 -1.69 12.29 13.51
N GLY A 7 -1.95 13.60 13.43
CA GLY A 7 -0.92 14.59 13.77
C GLY A 7 0.30 14.48 12.83
N THR A 8 1.38 15.18 13.19
CA THR A 8 2.68 15.11 12.48
C THR A 8 3.85 14.86 13.44
N GLU A 9 3.53 14.45 14.67
CA GLU A 9 4.49 14.18 15.73
C GLU A 9 4.26 12.75 16.22
N TRP A 10 5.35 12.00 16.31
CA TRP A 10 5.41 10.65 16.86
C TRP A 10 6.83 10.41 17.39
N ASP A 11 6.93 9.58 18.43
CA ASP A 11 8.21 9.20 19.05
C ASP A 11 8.79 7.93 18.40
N ASP A 12 7.98 6.88 18.30
CA ASP A 12 8.29 5.61 17.64
C ASP A 12 7.07 5.15 16.83
N LEU A 13 7.31 4.55 15.66
CA LEU A 13 6.25 3.97 14.83
C LEU A 13 6.33 2.45 14.85
N SER A 14 5.19 1.81 15.14
CA SER A 14 5.05 0.41 14.79
C SER A 14 4.96 0.25 13.26
N ARG A 15 5.32 -0.94 12.74
CA ARG A 15 5.20 -1.23 11.30
C ARG A 15 3.78 -1.01 10.80
N GLU A 16 2.79 -1.47 11.57
CA GLU A 16 1.37 -1.35 11.22
C GLU A 16 0.96 0.12 11.10
N GLU A 17 1.27 0.93 12.11
CA GLU A 17 1.03 2.37 12.09
C GLU A 17 1.73 3.09 10.94
N ALA A 18 2.95 2.65 10.58
CA ALA A 18 3.67 3.21 9.44
C ALA A 18 3.02 2.88 8.10
N VAL A 19 2.47 1.66 7.97
CA VAL A 19 1.72 1.22 6.80
C VAL A 19 0.42 1.99 6.65
N GLU A 20 -0.33 2.18 7.75
CA GLU A 20 -1.58 2.96 7.77
C GLU A 20 -1.31 4.44 7.42
N ARG A 21 -0.30 5.05 8.06
CA ARG A 21 0.14 6.41 7.75
C ARG A 21 0.55 6.55 6.29
N ALA A 22 1.31 5.61 5.75
CA ALA A 22 1.77 5.65 4.37
C ALA A 22 0.59 5.54 3.39
N PHE A 23 -0.35 4.64 3.62
CA PHE A 23 -1.58 4.55 2.82
C PHE A 23 -2.34 5.88 2.83
N ALA A 24 -2.56 6.46 4.01
CA ALA A 24 -3.25 7.74 4.16
C ALA A 24 -2.51 8.91 3.48
N LEU A 25 -1.16 8.93 3.53
CA LEU A 25 -0.34 9.89 2.77
C LEU A 25 -0.51 9.73 1.26
N GLY A 26 -0.65 8.48 0.80
CA GLY A 26 -0.94 8.17 -0.60
C GLY A 26 -2.28 8.77 -1.03
N VAL A 27 -3.34 8.53 -0.26
CA VAL A 27 -4.66 9.12 -0.50
C VAL A 27 -4.59 10.64 -0.50
N ALA A 28 -3.96 11.24 0.52
CA ALA A 28 -3.81 12.69 0.65
C ALA A 28 -3.11 13.33 -0.57
N SER A 29 -2.12 12.65 -1.14
CA SER A 29 -1.38 13.14 -2.30
C SER A 29 -2.22 13.30 -3.56
N CYS A 30 -3.27 12.49 -3.72
CA CYS A 30 -4.16 12.51 -4.88
C CYS A 30 -5.32 13.51 -4.70
N VAL A 31 -5.75 13.76 -3.47
CA VAL A 31 -6.88 14.66 -3.16
C VAL A 31 -6.45 16.09 -2.82
N GLY A 32 -5.23 16.48 -3.21
CA GLY A 32 -4.73 17.86 -3.14
C GLY A 32 -3.97 18.26 -1.87
N ASP A 33 -3.58 17.32 -1.02
CA ASP A 33 -2.78 17.55 0.20
C ASP A 33 -1.47 16.73 0.21
N PRO A 34 -0.58 16.87 -0.80
CA PRO A 34 0.65 16.09 -0.88
C PRO A 34 1.64 16.45 0.23
N ARG A 35 2.20 15.42 0.88
CA ARG A 35 3.14 15.55 2.01
C ARG A 35 4.36 14.64 1.84
N PRO A 36 5.18 14.84 0.81
CA PRO A 36 6.32 13.96 0.53
C PRO A 36 7.33 13.90 1.69
N ALA A 37 7.55 15.02 2.38
CA ALA A 37 8.45 15.09 3.53
C ALA A 37 7.98 14.22 4.71
N GLU A 38 6.66 14.00 4.85
CA GLU A 38 6.12 13.16 5.91
C GLU A 38 6.34 11.67 5.61
N LEU A 39 6.17 11.26 4.34
CA LEU A 39 6.51 9.92 3.90
C LEU A 39 8.01 9.63 4.10
N ASP A 40 8.87 10.58 3.74
CA ASP A 40 10.31 10.47 3.97
C ASP A 40 10.64 10.28 5.46
N ARG A 41 9.92 10.96 6.36
CA ARG A 41 10.10 10.83 7.80
C ARG A 41 9.66 9.45 8.28
N VAL A 42 8.48 8.97 7.85
CA VAL A 42 8.00 7.61 8.18
C VAL A 42 9.01 6.56 7.71
N LEU A 43 9.56 6.67 6.50
CA LEU A 43 10.53 5.70 5.96
C LEU A 43 11.88 5.71 6.72
N ARG A 44 12.26 6.84 7.31
CA ARG A 44 13.52 6.98 8.06
C ARG A 44 13.50 6.30 9.41
N ASP A 45 12.34 6.11 10.02
CA ASP A 45 12.21 5.44 11.32
C ASP A 45 12.44 3.92 11.23
N PHE A 46 12.47 3.36 10.02
CA PHE A 46 12.73 1.95 9.79
C PHE A 46 14.07 1.77 9.11
N ASP A 47 14.97 0.96 9.68
CA ASP A 47 16.28 0.66 9.09
C ASP A 47 16.22 -0.41 7.98
N GLY A 48 15.23 -1.30 8.02
CA GLY A 48 15.11 -2.45 7.12
C GLY A 48 14.55 -2.10 5.74
N GLU A 49 15.22 -2.57 4.67
CA GLU A 49 14.72 -2.41 3.29
C GLU A 49 13.37 -3.10 3.05
N TYR A 50 13.12 -4.20 3.75
CA TYR A 50 11.84 -4.91 3.68
C TYR A 50 10.69 -4.06 4.23
N ASP A 51 10.85 -3.53 5.45
CA ASP A 51 9.89 -2.61 6.07
C ASP A 51 9.60 -1.40 5.19
N ARG A 52 10.67 -0.73 4.73
CA ARG A 52 10.55 0.43 3.82
C ARG A 52 9.81 0.06 2.54
N SER A 53 10.05 -1.11 1.96
CA SER A 53 9.35 -1.57 0.76
C SER A 53 7.87 -1.85 0.98
N ILE A 54 7.49 -2.31 2.17
CA ILE A 54 6.08 -2.54 2.55
C ILE A 54 5.37 -1.21 2.78
N ILE A 55 6.02 -0.26 3.47
CA ILE A 55 5.51 1.09 3.71
C ILE A 55 5.33 1.84 2.39
N GLN A 56 6.33 1.79 1.49
CA GLN A 56 6.24 2.42 0.17
C GLN A 56 5.11 1.81 -0.68
N LEU A 57 4.94 0.49 -0.63
CA LEU A 57 3.82 -0.17 -1.31
C LEU A 57 2.47 0.32 -0.78
N ALA A 58 2.31 0.47 0.53
CA ALA A 58 1.07 0.99 1.12
C ALA A 58 0.77 2.41 0.63
N TYR A 59 1.79 3.27 0.52
CA TYR A 59 1.65 4.61 -0.07
C TYR A 59 1.17 4.54 -1.52
N ASP A 60 1.80 3.70 -2.35
CA ASP A 60 1.42 3.56 -3.76
C ASP A 60 0.00 2.98 -3.93
N GLN A 61 -0.44 2.10 -3.02
CA GLN A 61 -1.81 1.61 -2.99
C GLN A 61 -2.81 2.71 -2.61
N GLY A 62 -2.51 3.51 -1.59
CA GLY A 62 -3.36 4.65 -1.21
C GLY A 62 -3.55 5.64 -2.36
N ARG A 63 -2.49 5.89 -3.14
CA ARG A 63 -2.57 6.70 -4.37
C ARG A 63 -3.46 6.06 -5.43
N THR A 64 -3.25 4.78 -5.70
CA THR A 64 -4.02 4.03 -6.71
C THR A 64 -5.50 4.06 -6.37
N LYS A 65 -5.87 3.72 -5.13
CA LYS A 65 -7.25 3.70 -4.65
C LYS A 65 -7.91 5.07 -4.70
N ALA A 66 -7.18 6.14 -4.35
CA ALA A 66 -7.71 7.50 -4.45
C ALA A 66 -7.98 7.92 -5.92
N LEU A 67 -7.14 7.49 -6.86
CA LEU A 67 -7.36 7.73 -8.29
C LEU A 67 -8.58 6.95 -8.80
N GLU A 68 -8.72 5.68 -8.40
CA GLU A 68 -9.88 4.84 -8.74
C GLU A 68 -11.19 5.48 -8.22
N ALA A 69 -11.25 5.79 -6.93
CA ALA A 69 -12.42 6.42 -6.31
C ALA A 69 -12.77 7.79 -6.94
N THR A 70 -11.75 8.53 -7.39
CA THR A 70 -11.97 9.80 -8.10
C THR A 70 -12.51 9.57 -9.51
N ALA A 71 -12.03 8.55 -10.22
CA ALA A 71 -12.44 8.25 -11.59
C ALA A 71 -13.86 7.66 -11.68
N GLU A 72 -14.35 7.01 -10.63
CA GLU A 72 -15.69 6.42 -10.56
C GLU A 72 -16.81 7.46 -10.34
N ARG A 73 -16.46 8.74 -10.10
CA ARG A 73 -17.40 9.80 -9.70
C ARG A 73 -17.19 11.06 -10.54
N ASP A 74 -18.26 11.82 -10.77
CA ASP A 74 -18.18 13.15 -11.37
C ASP A 74 -17.76 14.19 -10.31
N ASP A 75 -16.46 14.52 -10.28
CA ASP A 75 -15.86 15.58 -9.44
C ASP A 75 -16.14 15.41 -7.93
N PRO A 76 -15.70 14.30 -7.30
CA PRO A 76 -15.94 14.08 -5.88
C PRO A 76 -15.14 15.05 -5.00
N GLU A 77 -15.74 15.46 -3.88
CA GLU A 77 -15.04 16.26 -2.89
C GLU A 77 -13.90 15.47 -2.24
N ALA A 78 -12.78 16.13 -1.94
CA ALA A 78 -11.61 15.49 -1.33
C ALA A 78 -11.96 14.74 -0.03
N ASP A 79 -12.79 15.34 0.83
CA ASP A 79 -13.26 14.73 2.08
C ASP A 79 -14.11 13.47 1.84
N GLU A 80 -14.81 13.35 0.71
CA GLU A 80 -15.54 12.12 0.37
C GLU A 80 -14.59 10.98 0.00
N VAL A 81 -13.59 11.24 -0.85
CA VAL A 81 -12.61 10.24 -1.27
C VAL A 81 -11.80 9.72 -0.07
N TRP A 82 -11.34 10.63 0.79
CA TRP A 82 -10.73 10.24 2.06
C TRP A 82 -11.73 9.49 2.95
N ALA A 83 -12.92 10.07 3.06
CA ALA A 83 -14.14 9.56 3.67
C ALA A 83 -14.45 8.10 3.37
N GLU A 84 -14.04 7.60 2.20
CA GLU A 84 -14.29 6.27 1.65
C GLU A 84 -13.13 5.30 1.90
N LEU A 85 -11.89 5.80 1.89
CA LEU A 85 -10.68 4.97 1.95
C LEU A 85 -10.05 4.88 3.34
N VAL A 86 -10.21 5.93 4.16
CA VAL A 86 -9.61 6.05 5.49
C VAL A 86 -10.72 6.29 6.50
N ASP A 87 -10.70 5.54 7.60
CA ASP A 87 -11.72 5.70 8.64
C ASP A 87 -11.41 6.87 9.60
N GLY A 88 -12.20 6.98 10.67
CA GLY A 88 -12.05 8.05 11.65
C GLY A 88 -10.80 7.93 12.54
N LEU A 89 -10.20 6.75 12.63
CA LEU A 89 -8.99 6.47 13.40
C LEU A 89 -7.72 6.56 12.53
N GLY A 90 -7.88 6.59 11.20
CA GLY A 90 -6.77 6.58 10.26
C GLY A 90 -6.51 5.20 9.65
N GLU A 91 -7.29 4.20 10.04
CA GLU A 91 -7.16 2.85 9.52
C GLU A 91 -7.69 2.82 8.06
N PRO A 92 -6.95 2.20 7.14
CA PRO A 92 -7.46 1.90 5.81
C PRO A 92 -8.70 1.01 5.88
N ARG A 93 -9.73 1.36 5.12
CA ARG A 93 -10.97 0.57 5.07
C ARG A 93 -10.80 -0.79 4.40
N GLU A 94 -9.80 -0.90 3.54
CA GLU A 94 -9.32 -2.13 2.94
C GLU A 94 -7.83 -2.28 3.27
N SER A 95 -7.39 -3.50 3.60
CA SER A 95 -6.00 -3.76 3.97
C SER A 95 -5.04 -3.34 2.84
N PRO A 96 -4.14 -2.38 3.07
CA PRO A 96 -3.28 -1.78 2.04
C PRO A 96 -2.08 -2.67 1.69
N VAL A 97 -1.93 -3.79 2.38
CA VAL A 97 -0.96 -4.84 2.07
C VAL A 97 -1.60 -6.19 2.43
N PRO A 98 -1.54 -7.22 1.58
CA PRO A 98 -1.93 -8.56 1.98
C PRO A 98 -1.02 -9.03 3.11
N ALA A 99 -1.59 -9.59 4.19
CA ALA A 99 -0.86 -9.99 5.40
C ALA A 99 0.22 -11.08 5.21
N ALA A 100 0.41 -11.61 4.00
CA ALA A 100 1.35 -12.67 3.70
C ALA A 100 2.12 -12.41 2.40
N LEU A 101 3.34 -11.86 2.44
CA LEU A 101 4.22 -11.85 1.26
C LEU A 101 5.72 -12.04 1.58
N PRO A 102 6.27 -13.21 1.18
CA PRO A 102 7.55 -13.32 0.48
C PRO A 102 7.45 -14.22 -0.78
N GLY A 103 8.36 -14.21 -1.77
CA GLY A 103 8.93 -13.10 -2.53
C GLY A 103 8.63 -13.21 -4.04
N ALA A 104 7.67 -14.07 -4.45
CA ALA A 104 7.36 -14.39 -5.86
C ALA A 104 6.09 -13.72 -6.40
N ILE A 105 5.28 -13.07 -5.55
CA ILE A 105 3.91 -12.64 -5.93
C ILE A 105 3.85 -11.25 -6.57
N ARG A 106 4.91 -10.42 -6.48
CA ARG A 106 4.92 -9.10 -7.14
C ARG A 106 5.07 -9.17 -8.66
N GLU A 107 5.58 -10.26 -9.23
CA GLU A 107 5.82 -10.35 -10.69
C GLU A 107 4.54 -10.55 -11.52
N LEU A 108 3.40 -10.90 -10.89
CA LEU A 108 2.16 -11.34 -11.58
C LEU A 108 0.94 -10.42 -11.40
N THR A 109 1.01 -9.30 -10.68
CA THR A 109 -0.19 -8.45 -10.46
C THR A 109 -0.47 -7.45 -11.59
N LEU A 110 0.33 -7.48 -12.66
CA LEU A 110 -0.13 -7.08 -13.99
C LEU A 110 -0.65 -8.33 -14.71
N THR A 111 -1.98 -8.53 -14.70
CA THR A 111 -2.74 -9.41 -15.62
C THR A 111 -2.50 -10.92 -15.45
N ASP A 112 -3.33 -11.62 -14.67
CA ASP A 112 -4.06 -12.88 -15.00
C ASP A 112 -4.56 -13.59 -13.72
N GLU A 113 -5.68 -14.29 -13.83
CA GLU A 113 -6.21 -15.18 -12.78
C GLU A 113 -5.27 -16.38 -12.59
N PRO A 114 -4.89 -16.76 -11.36
CA PRO A 114 -3.99 -17.90 -11.16
C PRO A 114 -4.64 -19.19 -11.67
N PRO A 115 -3.96 -20.00 -12.50
CA PRO A 115 -4.53 -21.24 -13.02
C PRO A 115 -4.82 -22.23 -11.88
N GLU A 116 -6.08 -22.67 -11.76
CA GLU A 116 -6.49 -23.68 -10.78
C GLU A 116 -5.91 -25.05 -11.16
N GLY A 117 -4.84 -25.46 -10.47
CA GLY A 117 -4.31 -26.81 -10.56
C GLY A 117 -2.89 -26.95 -10.02
N PRO A 118 -2.49 -28.13 -9.52
CA PRO A 118 -1.09 -28.39 -9.24
C PRO A 118 -0.27 -28.21 -10.52
N PRO A 119 0.94 -27.62 -10.45
CA PRO A 119 1.79 -27.46 -11.62
C PRO A 119 2.02 -28.84 -12.24
N SER A 120 1.68 -28.99 -13.51
CA SER A 120 1.98 -30.19 -14.29
C SER A 120 3.49 -30.37 -14.28
N SER A 121 3.94 -31.34 -13.48
CA SER A 121 5.27 -31.95 -13.40
C SER A 121 6.42 -31.09 -13.93
N LEU A 122 7.26 -30.59 -13.02
CA LEU A 122 8.54 -29.95 -13.37
C LEU A 122 9.37 -30.89 -14.27
N ASP A 123 9.39 -30.63 -15.56
CA ASP A 123 10.21 -31.32 -16.54
C ASP A 123 11.67 -30.92 -16.25
N LEU A 124 12.31 -31.64 -15.31
CA LEU A 124 13.69 -31.32 -14.91
C LEU A 124 14.58 -31.34 -16.15
N PRO A 125 15.44 -30.34 -16.36
CA PRO A 125 16.40 -30.35 -17.47
C PRO A 125 17.25 -31.62 -17.41
N SER A 126 17.71 -32.10 -18.56
CA SER A 126 18.42 -33.38 -18.69
C SER A 126 19.64 -33.51 -17.76
N MET A 127 20.26 -32.38 -17.40
CA MET A 127 21.37 -32.29 -16.45
C MET A 127 21.01 -32.71 -15.00
N LEU A 128 19.72 -32.72 -14.64
CA LEU A 128 19.19 -33.06 -13.31
C LEU A 128 18.40 -34.38 -13.29
N ARG A 129 18.30 -35.06 -14.43
CA ARG A 129 17.76 -36.42 -14.49
C ARG A 129 18.90 -37.39 -14.21
N LYS A 130 18.78 -38.17 -13.13
CA LYS A 130 19.79 -39.15 -12.70
C LYS A 130 19.68 -40.45 -13.48
#